data_AF-A0A2N2YTT0-F1
#
_entry.id   AF-A0A2N2YTT0-F1
#
_cell.length_a   1.000
_cell.length_b   1.000
_cell.length_c   1.000
_cell.angle_alpha   90.00
_cell.angle_beta   90.00
_cell.angle_gamma   90.00
#
_symmetry.space_group_name_H-M   'P 1'
#
loop_
_entity.id
_entity.type
_entity.pdbx_description
1 polymer ?
#
loop_
_entity_poly.entity_id
_entity_poly.type
_entity_poly.pdbx_seq_one_letter_code
_entity_poly.pdbx_strand_id
1 'polypeptide(L)'
;MLIKSFIDHQWKQATRSTIFQKNIVVNIFLGLIVLLLFLEFLVAGLYLGDKWHTLFPNDDPVSKFNSILLYYFAFDLIIRFFMQNLPVMSVQPYLHLPIKKSTILNYLLSKSLLSIFNYFPLLVFIPITIFQVAANNNSTIALVWIVSVFLLMLSNNFLLLYMKRQLVGNAKIVGFFGLFILFLLFADRFEIISLSSFSSVIFDQLINQPILIVVPVIILVLLYRLNFSHLKGRMYPEELRVGKEKAVDKVSDIKYLKKLGQIGDIIGVEIKLFLRHKRTKTILYMTPLFLFYGLIFYTQPEMYDKDGFKIFLGWFITGGLMYNYLNFAFSYESNYFDAILTHDIDMRRYFKMKFMMALLISSACFVLTIPYVYFGVKILLFHFVMYLYNIGTLSFALLFMATYNSNRLDLSKGAAFNYQGLGASNWLMMIPAVLVPLLIYLLFNTFGLPYIGLLVIGSFGILGLLFNKTIIDQLVKQFLSRKYKMAEGFRKRS
;
A
#
# COMPACT_ATOMS: atom_id res chain seq x y z
N MET A 1 29.53 2.98 -21.04
CA MET A 1 29.26 1.60 -21.53
C MET A 1 28.49 0.75 -20.51
N LEU A 2 29.01 0.54 -19.28
CA LEU A 2 28.37 -0.30 -18.24
C LEU A 2 26.95 0.14 -17.81
N ILE A 3 26.71 1.44 -17.61
CA ILE A 3 25.37 1.96 -17.24
C ILE A 3 24.35 1.65 -18.34
N LYS A 4 24.75 1.81 -19.61
CA LYS A 4 23.90 1.49 -20.77
C LYS A 4 23.54 -0.01 -20.78
N SER A 5 24.49 -0.89 -20.49
CA SER A 5 24.24 -2.33 -20.35
C SER A 5 23.29 -2.66 -19.19
N PHE A 6 23.41 -1.97 -18.05
CA PHE A 6 22.47 -2.18 -16.94
C PHE A 6 21.04 -1.72 -17.26
N ILE A 7 20.90 -0.62 -18.00
CA ILE A 7 19.60 -0.14 -18.47
C ILE A 7 19.01 -1.13 -19.47
N ASP A 8 19.81 -1.61 -20.44
CA ASP A 8 19.40 -2.61 -21.43
C ASP A 8 18.95 -3.92 -20.78
N HIS A 9 19.71 -4.43 -19.79
CA HIS A 9 19.31 -5.63 -19.05
C HIS A 9 17.99 -5.44 -18.30
N GLN A 10 17.73 -4.25 -17.76
CA GLN A 10 16.46 -3.95 -17.10
C GLN A 10 15.31 -3.85 -18.09
N TRP A 11 15.53 -3.20 -19.23
CA TRP A 11 14.54 -3.14 -20.29
C TRP A 11 14.18 -4.55 -20.78
N LYS A 12 15.19 -5.39 -21.03
CA LYS A 12 15.03 -6.81 -21.36
C LYS A 12 14.30 -7.58 -20.25
N GLN A 13 14.62 -7.34 -18.98
CA GLN A 13 13.91 -7.97 -17.86
C GLN A 13 12.42 -7.58 -17.82
N ALA A 14 12.11 -6.29 -18.01
CA ALA A 14 10.73 -5.80 -18.00
C ALA A 14 9.92 -6.37 -19.18
N THR A 15 10.49 -6.29 -20.39
CA THR A 15 9.84 -6.71 -21.65
C THR A 15 9.73 -8.23 -21.80
N ARG A 16 10.72 -9.00 -21.32
CA ARG A 16 10.69 -10.47 -21.35
C ARG A 16 9.89 -11.08 -20.21
N SER A 17 9.42 -10.28 -19.24
CA SER A 17 8.54 -10.81 -18.20
C SER A 17 7.22 -11.23 -18.85
N THR A 18 6.89 -12.52 -18.71
CA THR A 18 5.65 -13.10 -19.26
C THR A 18 4.39 -12.47 -18.65
N ILE A 19 4.52 -11.79 -17.51
CA ILE A 19 3.45 -11.05 -16.83
C ILE A 19 3.03 -9.81 -17.62
N PHE A 20 3.98 -9.03 -18.17
CA PHE A 20 3.64 -7.80 -18.89
C PHE A 20 2.81 -8.09 -20.14
N GLN A 21 3.15 -9.15 -20.87
CA GLN A 21 2.42 -9.57 -22.08
C GLN A 21 1.08 -10.24 -21.79
N LYS A 22 0.95 -11.00 -20.68
CA LYS A 22 -0.31 -11.69 -20.35
C LYS A 22 -1.39 -10.80 -19.76
N ASN A 23 -1.02 -9.63 -19.24
CA ASN A 23 -1.92 -8.74 -18.50
C ASN A 23 -2.12 -7.39 -19.21
N ILE A 24 -2.21 -7.37 -20.56
CA ILE A 24 -2.39 -6.12 -21.33
C ILE A 24 -3.58 -5.29 -20.82
N VAL A 25 -4.73 -5.92 -20.57
CA VAL A 25 -5.92 -5.22 -20.04
C VAL A 25 -5.63 -4.57 -18.68
N VAL A 26 -4.92 -5.26 -17.79
CA VAL A 26 -4.54 -4.71 -16.48
C VAL A 26 -3.55 -3.56 -16.65
N ASN A 27 -2.61 -3.66 -17.59
CA ASN A 27 -1.65 -2.59 -17.86
C ASN A 27 -2.33 -1.34 -18.46
N ILE A 28 -3.29 -1.52 -19.37
CA ILE A 28 -4.10 -0.42 -19.92
C ILE A 28 -4.90 0.25 -18.81
N PHE A 29 -5.58 -0.54 -17.98
CA PHE A 29 -6.35 -0.04 -16.85
C PHE A 29 -5.48 0.74 -15.85
N LEU A 30 -4.32 0.18 -15.46
CA LEU A 30 -3.36 0.86 -14.60
C LEU A 30 -2.81 2.14 -15.25
N GLY A 31 -2.52 2.11 -16.56
CA GLY A 31 -2.09 3.27 -17.32
C GLY A 31 -3.13 4.39 -17.31
N LEU A 32 -4.41 4.05 -17.48
CA LEU A 32 -5.52 5.00 -17.43
C LEU A 32 -5.67 5.61 -16.03
N ILE A 33 -5.58 4.81 -14.96
CA ILE A 33 -5.59 5.33 -13.58
C ILE A 33 -4.43 6.31 -13.35
N VAL A 34 -3.22 5.94 -13.77
CA VAL A 34 -2.04 6.81 -13.61
C VAL A 34 -2.21 8.11 -14.41
N LEU A 35 -2.76 8.03 -15.63
CA LEU A 35 -3.04 9.21 -16.45
C LEU A 35 -4.10 10.11 -15.80
N LEU A 36 -5.17 9.53 -15.26
CA LEU A 36 -6.23 10.28 -14.58
C LEU A 36 -5.68 11.00 -13.35
N LEU A 37 -4.91 10.29 -12.50
CA LEU A 37 -4.23 10.91 -11.36
C LEU A 37 -3.25 12.02 -11.80
N PHE A 38 -2.52 11.82 -12.90
CA PHE A 38 -1.64 12.83 -13.45
C PHE A 38 -2.41 14.10 -13.85
N LEU A 39 -3.53 13.94 -14.55
CA LEU A 39 -4.41 15.04 -14.94
C LEU A 39 -5.00 15.76 -13.72
N GLU A 40 -5.50 15.01 -12.73
CA GLU A 40 -6.05 15.59 -11.50
C GLU A 40 -5.01 16.44 -10.75
N PHE A 41 -3.79 15.94 -10.58
CA PHE A 41 -2.72 16.69 -9.92
C PHE A 41 -2.29 17.92 -10.71
N LEU A 42 -2.21 17.83 -12.04
CA LEU A 42 -1.93 18.97 -12.90
C LEU A 42 -3.03 20.03 -12.79
N VAL A 43 -4.30 19.63 -12.89
CA VAL A 43 -5.46 20.53 -12.78
C VAL A 43 -5.50 21.17 -11.39
N ALA A 44 -5.26 20.40 -10.33
CA ALA A 44 -5.17 20.93 -8.97
C ALA A 44 -4.04 21.95 -8.83
N GLY A 45 -2.86 21.67 -9.40
CA GLY A 45 -1.73 22.60 -9.44
C GLY A 45 -2.06 23.90 -10.17
N LEU A 46 -2.64 23.82 -11.36
CA LEU A 46 -3.06 24.98 -12.15
C LEU A 46 -4.16 25.78 -11.44
N TYR A 47 -5.15 25.10 -10.87
CA TYR A 47 -6.26 25.73 -10.15
C TYR A 47 -5.78 26.46 -8.90
N LEU A 48 -4.95 25.82 -8.08
CA LEU A 48 -4.34 26.45 -6.90
C LEU A 48 -3.40 27.60 -7.30
N GLY A 49 -2.66 27.44 -8.39
CA GLY A 49 -1.79 28.47 -8.93
C GLY A 49 -2.54 29.69 -9.46
N ASP A 50 -3.61 29.53 -10.24
CA ASP A 50 -4.37 30.63 -10.84
C ASP A 50 -5.36 31.28 -9.87
N LYS A 51 -6.11 30.48 -9.10
CA LYS A 51 -7.23 30.96 -8.26
C LYS A 51 -6.85 31.28 -6.83
N TRP A 52 -5.56 31.34 -6.50
CA TRP A 52 -5.09 31.54 -5.13
C TRP A 52 -5.77 32.71 -4.42
N HIS A 53 -5.74 33.91 -4.99
CA HIS A 53 -6.30 35.12 -4.33
C HIS A 53 -7.82 35.06 -4.11
N THR A 54 -8.53 34.20 -4.85
CA THR A 54 -9.96 33.90 -4.62
C THR A 54 -10.16 32.91 -3.48
N LEU A 55 -9.24 31.95 -3.32
CA LEU A 55 -9.32 30.89 -2.30
C LEU A 55 -8.80 31.37 -0.93
N PHE A 56 -7.74 32.18 -0.94
CA PHE A 56 -7.03 32.67 0.24
C PHE A 56 -6.72 34.17 0.08
N PRO A 57 -7.73 35.05 0.23
CA PRO A 57 -7.58 36.48 -0.07
C PRO A 57 -6.63 37.22 0.90
N ASN A 58 -6.45 36.71 2.12
CA ASN A 58 -5.69 37.38 3.18
C ASN A 58 -4.27 36.82 3.39
N ASP A 59 -3.92 35.73 2.72
CA ASP A 59 -2.64 35.04 2.91
C ASP A 59 -1.68 35.35 1.76
N ASP A 60 -0.43 35.67 2.07
CA ASP A 60 0.63 35.70 1.06
C ASP A 60 0.80 34.29 0.45
N PRO A 61 0.64 34.14 -0.88
CA PRO A 61 0.64 32.83 -1.52
C PRO A 61 1.90 32.03 -1.26
N VAL A 62 3.05 32.71 -1.26
CA VAL A 62 4.35 32.08 -1.20
C VAL A 62 4.67 31.64 0.23
N SER A 63 4.48 32.53 1.21
CA SER A 63 4.66 32.24 2.63
C SER A 63 3.69 31.16 3.13
N LYS A 64 2.42 31.22 2.71
CA LYS A 64 1.44 30.18 3.07
C LYS A 64 1.84 28.81 2.53
N PHE A 65 2.27 28.76 1.28
CA PHE A 65 2.73 27.51 0.69
C PHE A 65 4.00 26.98 1.39
N ASN A 66 4.95 27.88 1.68
CA ASN A 66 6.15 27.59 2.46
C ASN A 66 5.83 27.05 3.86
N SER A 67 4.74 27.50 4.49
CA SER A 67 4.30 26.98 5.79
C SER A 67 3.84 25.51 5.75
N ILE A 68 3.45 24.98 4.59
CA ILE A 68 2.90 23.62 4.44
C ILE A 68 3.98 22.61 3.99
N LEU A 69 5.12 23.09 3.45
CA LEU A 69 6.15 22.23 2.85
C LEU A 69 6.68 21.13 3.78
N LEU A 70 6.93 21.40 5.06
CA LEU A 70 7.38 20.35 6.00
C LEU A 70 6.33 19.26 6.20
N TYR A 71 5.04 19.62 6.33
CA TYR A 71 3.96 18.64 6.41
C TYR A 71 3.88 17.81 5.14
N TYR A 72 4.04 18.46 3.98
CA TYR A 72 4.10 17.76 2.70
C TYR A 72 5.25 16.75 2.67
N PHE A 73 6.48 17.10 3.07
CA PHE A 73 7.61 16.16 3.07
C PHE A 73 7.41 15.00 4.05
N ALA A 74 6.84 15.26 5.23
CA ALA A 74 6.51 14.22 6.20
C ALA A 74 5.44 13.26 5.64
N PHE A 75 4.38 13.79 5.06
CA PHE A 75 3.31 13.02 4.44
C PHE A 75 3.80 12.23 3.22
N ASP A 76 4.59 12.86 2.34
CA ASP A 76 5.25 12.24 1.21
C ASP A 76 6.14 11.07 1.65
N LEU A 77 6.90 11.23 2.74
CA LEU A 77 7.73 10.16 3.30
C LEU A 77 6.88 8.98 3.78
N ILE A 78 5.81 9.25 4.54
CA ILE A 78 4.89 8.22 5.07
C ILE A 78 4.22 7.47 3.92
N ILE A 79 3.62 8.20 2.97
CA ILE A 79 2.96 7.62 1.81
C ILE A 79 3.93 6.77 1.01
N ARG A 80 5.09 7.30 0.63
CA ARG A 80 6.10 6.52 -0.12
C ARG A 80 6.64 5.37 0.70
N PHE A 81 6.69 5.48 2.03
CA PHE A 81 7.16 4.41 2.89
C PHE A 81 6.25 3.19 2.77
N PHE A 82 4.98 3.41 2.53
CA PHE A 82 4.08 2.34 2.22
C PHE A 82 4.11 1.99 0.74
N MET A 83 4.07 2.97 -0.16
CA MET A 83 3.86 2.77 -1.60
C MET A 83 5.12 2.36 -2.39
N GLN A 84 6.24 3.06 -2.23
CA GLN A 84 7.37 2.95 -3.16
C GLN A 84 8.31 1.77 -2.85
N ASN A 85 8.41 0.78 -3.73
CA ASN A 85 9.34 -0.33 -3.53
C ASN A 85 10.82 0.10 -3.57
N LEU A 86 11.66 -0.61 -2.80
CA LEU A 86 13.11 -0.48 -2.94
C LEU A 86 13.50 -0.86 -4.38
N PRO A 87 14.42 -0.13 -5.05
CA PRO A 87 14.96 -0.56 -6.32
C PRO A 87 15.76 -1.83 -6.06
N VAL A 88 15.17 -2.99 -6.37
CA VAL A 88 15.86 -4.27 -6.30
C VAL A 88 16.36 -4.55 -7.71
N MET A 89 17.64 -4.30 -7.97
CA MET A 89 18.31 -5.18 -8.92
C MET A 89 18.49 -6.52 -8.23
N SER A 90 18.29 -7.63 -8.94
CA SER A 90 19.03 -8.83 -8.59
C SER A 90 20.49 -8.45 -8.75
N VAL A 91 21.13 -7.97 -7.68
CA VAL A 91 22.54 -7.58 -7.70
C VAL A 91 23.40 -8.84 -7.79
N GLN A 92 22.87 -9.97 -7.31
CA GLN A 92 23.49 -11.29 -7.27
C GLN A 92 24.15 -11.72 -8.59
N PRO A 93 23.53 -11.59 -9.79
CA PRO A 93 24.18 -11.95 -11.05
C PRO A 93 25.30 -11.01 -11.48
N TYR A 94 25.46 -9.84 -10.84
CA TYR A 94 26.55 -8.92 -11.13
C TYR A 94 27.69 -9.02 -10.11
N LEU A 95 27.45 -9.61 -8.92
CA LEU A 95 28.46 -9.68 -7.85
C LEU A 95 29.66 -10.57 -8.18
N HIS A 96 29.51 -11.52 -9.10
CA HIS A 96 30.58 -12.42 -9.55
C HIS A 96 31.32 -11.90 -10.79
N LEU A 97 30.86 -10.80 -11.39
CA LEU A 97 31.51 -10.19 -12.54
C LEU A 97 32.61 -9.23 -12.07
N PRO A 98 33.65 -8.95 -12.89
CA PRO A 98 34.74 -8.03 -12.56
C PRO A 98 34.30 -6.55 -12.63
N ILE A 99 33.21 -6.20 -11.94
CA ILE A 99 32.64 -4.86 -11.86
C ILE A 99 32.83 -4.34 -10.44
N LYS A 100 33.39 -3.13 -10.31
CA LYS A 100 33.55 -2.48 -9.00
C LYS A 100 32.20 -2.38 -8.29
N LYS A 101 32.12 -2.81 -7.03
CA LYS A 101 30.90 -2.73 -6.20
C LYS A 101 30.33 -1.32 -6.17
N SER A 102 31.17 -0.28 -6.12
CA SER A 102 30.77 1.12 -6.16
C SER A 102 29.94 1.48 -7.40
N THR A 103 30.29 0.94 -8.57
CA THR A 103 29.54 1.17 -9.83
C THR A 103 28.15 0.57 -9.75
N ILE A 104 28.02 -0.63 -9.19
CA ILE A 104 26.74 -1.31 -8.99
C ILE A 104 25.87 -0.52 -8.00
N LEU A 105 26.46 -0.03 -6.91
CA LEU A 105 25.77 0.78 -5.89
C LEU A 105 25.30 2.12 -6.44
N ASN A 106 26.18 2.84 -7.14
CA ASN A 106 25.83 4.12 -7.77
C ASN A 106 24.67 3.92 -8.74
N TYR A 107 24.71 2.88 -9.57
CA TYR A 107 23.60 2.57 -10.45
C TYR A 107 22.30 2.26 -9.70
N LEU A 108 22.35 1.49 -8.62
CA LEU A 108 21.19 1.18 -7.78
C LEU A 108 20.55 2.44 -7.17
N LEU A 109 21.39 3.36 -6.69
CA LEU A 109 20.95 4.63 -6.09
C LEU A 109 20.45 5.60 -7.15
N SER A 110 21.15 5.76 -8.27
CA SER A 110 20.72 6.58 -9.40
C SER A 110 19.40 6.11 -9.98
N LYS A 111 19.16 4.79 -10.04
CA LYS A 111 17.84 4.26 -10.45
C LYS A 111 16.70 4.78 -9.59
N SER A 112 16.92 5.00 -8.29
CA SER A 112 15.87 5.52 -7.41
C SER A 112 15.49 6.97 -7.71
N LEU A 113 16.39 7.74 -8.31
CA LEU A 113 16.12 9.11 -8.73
C LEU A 113 15.11 9.15 -9.89
N LEU A 114 15.04 8.09 -10.70
CA LEU A 114 14.09 7.93 -11.80
C LEU A 114 12.71 7.41 -11.36
N SER A 115 12.47 7.30 -10.04
CA SER A 115 11.16 6.93 -9.50
C SER A 115 10.12 7.98 -9.89
N ILE A 116 8.97 7.56 -10.43
CA ILE A 116 7.88 8.48 -10.81
C ILE A 116 7.40 9.35 -9.64
N PHE A 117 7.48 8.82 -8.42
CA PHE A 117 7.15 9.56 -7.21
C PHE A 117 7.98 10.84 -7.05
N ASN A 118 9.22 10.91 -7.55
CA ASN A 118 10.04 12.13 -7.46
C ASN A 118 9.56 13.25 -8.38
N TYR A 119 8.85 12.93 -9.45
CA TYR A 119 8.43 13.90 -10.46
C TYR A 119 6.95 14.23 -10.36
N PHE A 120 6.14 13.30 -9.83
CA PHE A 120 4.70 13.48 -9.72
C PHE A 120 4.28 14.76 -8.96
N PRO A 121 4.92 15.14 -7.84
CA PRO A 121 4.56 16.37 -7.12
C PRO A 121 4.99 17.66 -7.85
N LEU A 122 5.90 17.58 -8.81
CA LEU A 122 6.26 18.74 -9.64
C LEU A 122 5.06 19.22 -10.48
N LEU A 123 4.07 18.37 -10.75
CA LEU A 123 2.83 18.77 -11.43
C LEU A 123 2.03 19.81 -10.64
N VAL A 124 2.21 19.85 -9.32
CA VAL A 124 1.60 20.84 -8.44
C VAL A 124 2.56 22.00 -8.19
N PHE A 125 3.82 21.70 -7.88
CA PHE A 125 4.78 22.74 -7.51
C PHE A 125 5.20 23.63 -8.67
N ILE A 126 5.31 23.11 -9.90
CA ILE A 126 5.69 23.92 -11.07
C ILE A 126 4.64 25.00 -11.35
N PRO A 127 3.32 24.69 -11.49
CA PRO A 127 2.30 25.72 -11.63
C PRO A 127 2.36 26.79 -10.54
N ILE A 128 2.50 26.39 -9.27
CA ILE A 128 2.59 27.33 -8.14
C ILE A 128 3.84 28.21 -8.26
N THR A 129 4.99 27.64 -8.63
CA THR A 129 6.20 28.43 -8.88
C THR A 129 5.97 29.48 -9.97
N ILE A 130 5.31 29.11 -11.07
CA ILE A 130 5.10 30.01 -12.20
C ILE A 130 4.10 31.12 -11.84
N PHE A 131 2.92 30.75 -11.33
CA PHE A 131 1.82 31.70 -11.12
C PHE A 131 1.95 32.52 -9.83
N GLN A 132 2.65 32.00 -8.81
CA GLN A 132 2.72 32.65 -7.50
C GLN A 132 4.14 33.11 -7.14
N VAL A 133 5.15 32.24 -7.27
CA VAL A 133 6.51 32.61 -6.87
C VAL A 133 7.16 33.56 -7.88
N ALA A 134 7.09 33.25 -9.18
CA ALA A 134 7.67 34.06 -10.25
C ALA A 134 6.86 35.32 -10.58
N ALA A 135 5.57 35.36 -10.24
CA ALA A 135 4.76 36.57 -10.39
C ALA A 135 5.09 37.60 -9.30
N ASN A 136 5.35 37.14 -8.07
CA ASN A 136 5.64 37.99 -6.92
C ASN A 136 7.15 38.24 -6.68
N ASN A 137 8.03 37.48 -7.34
CA ASN A 137 9.49 37.58 -7.20
C ASN A 137 10.19 37.46 -8.57
N ASN A 138 11.51 37.68 -8.61
CA ASN A 138 12.30 37.48 -9.83
C ASN A 138 12.31 35.99 -10.27
N SER A 139 12.36 35.74 -11.58
CA SER A 139 12.40 34.41 -12.19
C SER A 139 13.57 33.54 -11.68
N THR A 140 14.71 34.16 -11.38
CA THR A 140 15.87 33.48 -10.77
C THR A 140 15.54 32.94 -9.38
N ILE A 141 14.81 33.71 -8.56
CA ILE A 141 14.42 33.31 -7.21
C ILE A 141 13.42 32.15 -7.28
N ALA A 142 12.46 32.24 -8.20
CA ALA A 142 11.51 31.16 -8.47
C ALA A 142 12.22 29.86 -8.89
N LEU A 143 13.25 29.95 -9.75
CA LEU A 143 14.07 28.80 -10.14
C LEU A 143 14.82 28.20 -8.95
N VAL A 144 15.47 29.03 -8.13
CA VAL A 144 16.18 28.57 -6.93
C VAL A 144 15.22 27.88 -5.96
N TRP A 145 14.02 28.42 -5.79
CA TRP A 145 13.00 27.86 -4.92
C TRP A 145 12.56 26.47 -5.40
N ILE A 146 12.15 26.33 -6.68
CA ILE A 146 11.68 25.02 -7.19
C ILE A 146 12.79 23.98 -7.23
N VAL A 147 14.03 24.37 -7.56
CA VAL A 147 15.18 23.46 -7.53
C VAL A 147 15.44 22.99 -6.10
N SER A 148 15.35 23.88 -5.10
CA SER A 148 15.53 23.51 -3.69
C SER A 148 14.45 22.55 -3.21
N VAL A 149 13.18 22.80 -3.53
CA VAL A 149 12.08 21.88 -3.24
C VAL A 149 12.34 20.53 -3.90
N PHE A 150 12.75 20.51 -5.17
CA PHE A 150 13.07 19.26 -5.87
C PHE A 150 14.25 18.50 -5.24
N LEU A 151 15.32 19.19 -4.83
CA LEU A 151 16.45 18.58 -4.13
C LEU A 151 16.03 17.97 -2.79
N LEU A 152 15.13 18.61 -2.05
CA LEU A 152 14.54 18.06 -0.83
C LEU A 152 13.64 16.85 -1.12
N MET A 153 12.89 16.85 -2.22
CA MET A 153 12.12 15.67 -2.63
C MET A 153 13.04 14.47 -2.93
N LEU A 154 14.16 14.69 -3.64
CA LEU A 154 15.16 13.66 -3.89
C LEU A 154 15.82 13.18 -2.58
N SER A 155 16.07 14.11 -1.65
CA SER A 155 16.55 13.80 -0.30
C SER A 155 15.56 12.91 0.44
N ASN A 156 14.27 13.23 0.39
CA ASN A 156 13.20 12.44 1.01
C ASN A 156 13.17 11.01 0.44
N ASN A 157 13.39 10.85 -0.86
CA ASN A 157 13.53 9.55 -1.50
C ASN A 157 14.75 8.75 -0.96
N PHE A 158 15.90 9.37 -0.73
CA PHE A 158 17.03 8.65 -0.14
C PHE A 158 16.82 8.32 1.34
N LEU A 159 16.20 9.21 2.11
CA LEU A 159 15.81 8.94 3.50
C LEU A 159 14.86 7.74 3.56
N LEU A 160 13.88 7.71 2.67
CA LEU A 160 12.95 6.60 2.50
C LEU A 160 13.67 5.27 2.26
N LEU A 161 14.60 5.23 1.30
CA LEU A 161 15.35 4.01 0.98
C LEU A 161 16.11 3.49 2.20
N TYR A 162 16.72 4.39 2.97
CA TYR A 162 17.43 4.05 4.18
C TYR A 162 16.48 3.49 5.25
N MET A 163 15.36 4.16 5.52
CA MET A 163 14.34 3.70 6.47
C MET A 163 13.81 2.30 6.11
N LYS A 164 13.47 2.06 4.84
CA LYS A 164 12.98 0.75 4.38
C LYS A 164 14.02 -0.38 4.56
N ARG A 165 15.31 -0.06 4.40
CA ARG A 165 16.39 -1.03 4.65
C ARG A 165 16.56 -1.29 6.14
N GLN A 166 16.49 -0.25 6.96
CA GLN A 166 16.56 -0.38 8.42
C GLN A 166 15.38 -1.16 9.01
N LEU A 167 14.19 -1.09 8.41
CA LEU A 167 13.04 -1.90 8.86
C LEU A 167 13.37 -3.42 8.89
N VAL A 168 14.23 -3.89 7.98
CA VAL A 168 14.63 -5.31 7.91
C VAL A 168 15.75 -5.63 8.89
N GLY A 169 16.72 -4.72 9.06
CA GLY A 169 17.90 -4.96 9.89
C GLY A 169 17.74 -4.53 11.36
N ASN A 170 17.18 -3.36 11.60
CA ASN A 170 16.95 -2.79 12.93
C ASN A 170 15.64 -1.98 12.96
N ALA A 171 14.52 -2.70 13.11
CA ALA A 171 13.19 -2.11 13.09
C ALA A 171 12.96 -1.04 14.17
N LYS A 172 13.74 -1.04 15.27
CA LYS A 172 13.66 -0.05 16.34
C LYS A 172 13.95 1.37 15.85
N ILE A 173 14.93 1.53 14.96
CA ILE A 173 15.30 2.85 14.40
C ILE A 173 14.12 3.44 13.64
N VAL A 174 13.46 2.62 12.80
CA VAL A 174 12.30 3.06 12.03
C VAL A 174 11.11 3.35 12.94
N GLY A 175 10.88 2.52 13.97
CA GLY A 175 9.84 2.75 14.97
C GLY A 175 10.04 4.06 15.73
N PHE A 176 11.25 4.32 16.23
CA PHE A 176 11.59 5.57 16.92
C PHE A 176 11.43 6.80 16.02
N PHE A 177 11.91 6.71 14.78
CA PHE A 177 11.75 7.81 13.81
C PHE A 177 10.28 8.09 13.46
N GLY A 178 9.47 7.03 13.30
CA GLY A 178 8.03 7.16 13.11
C GLY A 178 7.33 7.79 14.32
N LEU A 179 7.68 7.36 15.53
CA LEU A 179 7.18 7.96 16.77
C LEU A 179 7.60 9.43 16.90
N PHE A 180 8.81 9.78 16.47
CA PHE A 180 9.29 11.16 16.47
C PHE A 180 8.47 12.05 15.52
N ILE A 181 8.16 11.58 14.31
CA ILE A 181 7.27 12.32 13.38
C ILE A 181 5.88 12.49 14.01
N LEU A 182 5.31 11.42 14.58
CA LEU A 182 4.02 11.50 15.24
C LEU A 182 4.05 12.48 16.41
N PHE A 183 5.09 12.46 17.23
CA PHE A 183 5.27 13.40 18.33
C PHE A 183 5.29 14.85 17.85
N LEU A 184 6.03 15.16 16.77
CA LEU A 184 6.03 16.51 16.19
C LEU A 184 4.63 16.94 15.72
N LEU A 185 3.89 16.06 15.04
CA LEU A 185 2.53 16.35 14.59
C LEU A 185 1.55 16.52 15.76
N PHE A 186 1.69 15.73 16.82
CA PHE A 186 0.90 15.89 18.04
C PHE A 186 1.23 17.19 18.76
N ALA A 187 2.52 17.52 18.92
CA ALA A 187 2.95 18.75 19.56
C ALA A 187 2.45 20.00 18.81
N ASP A 188 2.41 19.94 17.47
CA ASP A 188 1.82 20.97 16.62
C ASP A 188 0.30 21.07 16.78
N ARG A 189 -0.40 19.93 16.86
CA ARG A 189 -1.85 19.90 17.09
C ARG A 189 -2.26 20.47 18.45
N PHE A 190 -1.41 20.35 19.46
CA PHE A 190 -1.61 20.93 20.80
C PHE A 190 -1.00 22.34 20.94
N GLU A 191 -0.58 22.96 19.83
CA GLU A 191 -0.03 24.32 19.78
C GLU A 191 1.23 24.52 20.66
N ILE A 192 1.91 23.43 21.03
CA ILE A 192 3.16 23.45 21.81
C ILE A 192 4.32 23.94 20.93
N ILE A 193 4.31 23.54 19.66
CA ILE A 193 5.18 24.03 18.61
C ILE A 193 4.31 24.44 17.41
N SER A 194 4.80 25.33 16.56
CA SER A 194 4.17 25.60 15.27
C SER A 194 5.09 25.14 14.16
N LEU A 195 4.81 23.94 13.62
CA LEU A 195 5.53 23.39 12.47
C LEU A 195 5.32 24.26 11.24
N SER A 196 4.15 24.87 11.10
CA SER A 196 3.82 25.79 10.01
C SER A 196 4.71 27.04 10.02
N SER A 197 4.88 27.69 11.18
CA SER A 197 5.74 28.87 11.28
C SER A 197 7.21 28.50 11.05
N PHE A 198 7.67 27.39 11.61
CA PHE A 198 9.03 26.89 11.40
C PHE A 198 9.30 26.57 9.92
N SER A 199 8.34 25.94 9.24
CA SER A 199 8.40 25.69 7.79
C SER A 199 8.50 27.00 7.02
N SER A 200 7.62 27.96 7.30
CA SER A 200 7.63 29.28 6.65
C SER A 200 8.97 29.96 6.78
N VAL A 201 9.53 30.05 8.01
CA VAL A 201 10.81 30.71 8.26
C VAL A 201 11.95 30.09 7.42
N ILE A 202 12.02 28.76 7.35
CA ILE A 202 13.08 28.08 6.58
C ILE A 202 12.96 28.38 5.08
N PHE A 203 11.75 28.27 4.52
CA PHE A 203 11.55 28.37 3.08
C PHE A 203 11.41 29.82 2.58
N ASP A 204 10.96 30.74 3.43
CA ASP A 204 10.98 32.18 3.14
C ASP A 204 12.41 32.72 3.14
N GLN A 205 13.28 32.22 4.04
CA GLN A 205 14.71 32.55 4.00
C GLN A 205 15.37 32.14 2.70
N LEU A 206 14.93 31.06 2.05
CA LEU A 206 15.44 30.63 0.75
C LEU A 206 15.14 31.66 -0.36
N ILE A 207 13.99 32.33 -0.28
CA ILE A 207 13.58 33.38 -1.22
C ILE A 207 14.41 34.64 -0.98
N ASN A 208 14.58 35.02 0.28
CA ASN A 208 15.34 36.19 0.69
C ASN A 208 16.86 36.03 0.45
N GLN A 209 17.38 34.80 0.59
CA GLN A 209 18.80 34.46 0.43
C GLN A 209 18.97 33.23 -0.47
N PRO A 210 18.98 33.40 -1.80
CA PRO A 210 19.06 32.29 -2.76
C PRO A 210 20.27 31.36 -2.59
N ILE A 211 21.35 31.84 -1.94
CA ILE A 211 22.53 31.04 -1.62
C ILE A 211 22.23 29.85 -0.69
N LEU A 212 21.12 29.90 0.07
CA LEU A 212 20.70 28.82 0.96
C LEU A 212 20.31 27.53 0.24
N ILE A 213 20.23 27.52 -1.10
CA ILE A 213 20.12 26.29 -1.92
C ILE A 213 21.22 25.25 -1.60
N VAL A 214 22.36 25.71 -1.09
CA VAL A 214 23.45 24.84 -0.63
C VAL A 214 22.98 23.87 0.47
N VAL A 215 22.01 24.25 1.30
CA VAL A 215 21.48 23.40 2.38
C VAL A 215 20.78 22.14 1.83
N PRO A 216 19.75 22.24 0.95
CA PRO A 216 19.20 21.08 0.24
C PRO A 216 20.25 20.21 -0.47
N VAL A 217 21.26 20.81 -1.09
CA VAL A 217 22.35 20.07 -1.76
C VAL A 217 23.16 19.25 -0.75
N ILE A 218 23.53 19.84 0.39
CA ILE A 218 24.27 19.14 1.45
C ILE A 218 23.45 17.96 1.99
N ILE A 219 22.17 18.18 2.29
CA ILE A 219 21.26 17.12 2.78
C ILE A 219 21.20 15.95 1.78
N LEU A 220 21.05 16.24 0.50
CA LEU A 220 20.99 15.24 -0.55
C LEU A 220 22.28 14.40 -0.60
N VAL A 221 23.44 15.06 -0.56
CA VAL A 221 24.76 14.40 -0.59
C VAL A 221 24.98 13.54 0.66
N LEU A 222 24.61 14.02 1.85
CA LEU A 222 24.73 13.26 3.09
C LEU A 222 23.87 12.00 3.05
N LEU A 223 22.60 12.11 2.65
CA LEU A 223 21.69 10.96 2.56
C LEU A 223 22.10 9.97 1.47
N TYR A 224 22.65 10.46 0.35
CA TYR A 224 23.26 9.61 -0.67
C TYR A 224 24.45 8.81 -0.10
N ARG A 225 25.39 9.49 0.57
CA ARG A 225 26.58 8.87 1.18
C ARG A 225 26.20 7.86 2.26
N LEU A 226 25.21 8.18 3.08
CA LEU A 226 24.69 7.31 4.12
C LEU A 226 24.10 6.02 3.54
N ASN A 227 23.30 6.12 2.47
CA ASN A 227 22.80 4.94 1.76
C ASN A 227 23.93 4.13 1.11
N PHE A 228 24.88 4.81 0.46
CA PHE A 228 26.02 4.18 -0.20
C PHE A 228 26.89 3.39 0.79
N SER A 229 27.23 4.00 1.93
CA SER A 229 28.01 3.37 3.00
C SER A 229 27.29 2.16 3.58
N HIS A 230 26.00 2.32 3.91
CA HIS A 230 25.17 1.24 4.44
C HIS A 230 25.08 0.04 3.48
N LEU A 231 25.03 0.29 2.17
CA LEU A 231 24.98 -0.74 1.16
C LEU A 231 26.31 -1.43 0.91
N LYS A 232 27.41 -0.67 0.88
CA LYS A 232 28.76 -1.19 0.62
C LYS A 232 29.15 -2.28 1.62
N GLY A 233 28.77 -2.11 2.88
CA GLY A 233 29.02 -3.08 3.94
C GLY A 233 28.18 -4.36 3.89
N ARG A 234 27.13 -4.44 3.04
CA ARG A 234 26.14 -5.54 3.03
C ARG A 234 25.98 -6.27 1.69
N MET A 235 26.94 -6.08 0.77
CA MET A 235 26.93 -6.67 -0.58
C MET A 235 27.86 -7.88 -0.69
N TYR A 236 27.87 -8.75 0.31
CA TYR A 236 28.54 -10.05 0.23
C TYR A 236 27.53 -11.14 -0.14
N PRO A 237 27.80 -11.98 -1.16
CA PRO A 237 26.93 -13.10 -1.52
C PRO A 237 26.63 -14.03 -0.34
N GLU A 238 27.59 -14.20 0.58
CA GLU A 238 27.42 -14.97 1.81
C GLU A 238 26.38 -14.35 2.74
N GLU A 239 26.40 -13.03 2.98
CA GLU A 239 25.37 -12.36 3.79
C GLU A 239 23.97 -12.38 3.13
N LEU A 240 23.93 -12.46 1.80
CA LEU A 240 22.68 -12.57 1.03
C LEU A 240 22.13 -14.01 0.98
N ARG A 241 22.99 -15.05 1.02
CA ARG A 241 22.60 -16.47 1.07
C ARG A 241 22.35 -16.97 2.49
N VAL A 242 23.06 -16.43 3.48
CA VAL A 242 22.94 -16.76 4.92
C VAL A 242 21.84 -15.91 5.60
N GLY A 243 21.10 -15.13 4.81
CA GLY A 243 19.93 -14.38 5.24
C GLY A 243 18.75 -15.27 5.66
N LYS A 244 18.84 -15.78 6.90
CA LYS A 244 17.80 -16.32 7.79
C LYS A 244 17.68 -17.85 7.88
N GLU A 245 18.63 -18.48 8.55
CA GLU A 245 18.22 -19.22 9.75
C GLU A 245 17.85 -18.19 10.81
N LYS A 246 16.64 -17.61 10.68
CA LYS A 246 16.03 -17.03 11.86
C LYS A 246 15.84 -18.21 12.79
N ALA A 247 16.49 -18.16 13.95
CA ALA A 247 16.09 -18.93 15.11
C ALA A 247 14.56 -19.00 15.10
N VAL A 248 14.04 -20.22 15.17
CA VAL A 248 12.61 -20.51 15.15
C VAL A 248 11.98 -19.65 16.25
N ASP A 249 11.50 -18.47 15.88
CA ASP A 249 10.78 -17.61 16.80
C ASP A 249 9.63 -18.49 17.30
N LYS A 250 9.56 -18.63 18.62
CA LYS A 250 8.61 -19.43 19.39
C LYS A 250 7.18 -18.90 19.24
N VAL A 251 6.71 -18.70 18.00
CA VAL A 251 5.28 -18.69 17.66
C VAL A 251 4.72 -20.13 17.81
N SER A 252 5.62 -21.11 17.99
CA SER A 252 5.29 -22.46 18.47
C SER A 252 4.56 -22.39 19.81
N ASP A 253 3.34 -22.93 19.80
CA ASP A 253 2.46 -23.14 20.96
C ASP A 253 1.49 -22.01 21.31
N ILE A 254 0.75 -21.49 20.32
CA ILE A 254 -0.61 -21.02 20.62
C ILE A 254 -1.41 -22.26 21.06
N LYS A 255 -1.41 -22.55 22.38
CA LYS A 255 -2.06 -23.72 23.00
C LYS A 255 -3.52 -23.89 22.57
N TYR A 256 -4.19 -22.78 22.25
CA TYR A 256 -5.58 -22.76 21.79
C TYR A 256 -5.78 -23.36 20.39
N LEU A 257 -4.80 -23.24 19.48
CA LEU A 257 -4.91 -23.83 18.14
C LEU A 257 -4.79 -25.35 18.19
N LYS A 258 -3.97 -25.90 19.09
CA LYS A 258 -3.83 -27.37 19.26
C LYS A 258 -5.15 -28.05 19.63
N LYS A 259 -6.07 -27.34 20.32
CA LYS A 259 -7.41 -27.85 20.66
C LYS A 259 -8.32 -28.03 19.44
N LEU A 260 -7.99 -27.43 18.29
CA LEU A 260 -8.77 -27.52 17.04
C LEU A 260 -8.31 -28.68 16.15
N GLY A 261 -7.36 -29.53 16.62
CA GLY A 261 -6.81 -30.65 15.86
C GLY A 261 -6.15 -30.21 14.56
N GLN A 262 -6.31 -31.02 13.50
CA GLN A 262 -5.72 -30.75 12.18
C GLN A 262 -6.10 -29.37 11.60
N ILE A 263 -7.31 -28.87 11.89
CA ILE A 263 -7.72 -27.52 11.45
C ILE A 263 -6.85 -26.46 12.10
N GLY A 264 -6.56 -26.62 13.40
CA GLY A 264 -5.67 -25.72 14.14
C GLY A 264 -4.24 -25.73 13.61
N ASP A 265 -3.73 -26.88 13.18
CA ASP A 265 -2.40 -27.01 12.60
C ASP A 265 -2.29 -26.22 11.28
N ILE A 266 -3.29 -26.37 10.41
CA ILE A 266 -3.34 -25.64 9.12
C ILE A 266 -3.48 -24.13 9.38
N ILE A 267 -4.35 -23.70 10.30
CA ILE A 267 -4.46 -22.29 10.71
C ILE A 267 -3.12 -21.77 11.25
N GLY A 268 -2.42 -22.59 12.02
CA GLY A 268 -1.10 -22.26 12.55
C GLY A 268 -0.07 -22.02 11.44
N VAL A 269 -0.10 -22.82 10.38
CA VAL A 269 0.76 -22.62 9.18
C VAL A 269 0.43 -21.30 8.49
N GLU A 270 -0.84 -20.96 8.35
CA GLU A 270 -1.30 -19.69 7.74
C GLU A 270 -0.85 -18.46 8.54
N ILE A 271 -1.06 -18.48 9.87
CA ILE A 271 -0.58 -17.40 10.75
C ILE A 271 0.94 -17.26 10.63
N LYS A 272 1.69 -18.36 10.60
CA LYS A 272 3.14 -18.33 10.40
C LYS A 272 3.51 -17.74 9.05
N LEU A 273 2.79 -18.08 7.97
CA LEU A 273 3.00 -17.49 6.65
C LEU A 273 2.83 -15.97 6.71
N PHE A 274 1.78 -15.49 7.39
CA PHE A 274 1.51 -14.06 7.52
C PHE A 274 2.56 -13.31 8.36
N LEU A 275 3.08 -13.93 9.42
CA LEU A 275 4.07 -13.33 10.30
C LEU A 275 5.53 -13.49 9.81
N ARG A 276 5.82 -14.48 8.96
CA ARG A 276 7.19 -14.78 8.50
C ARG A 276 7.58 -13.99 7.25
N HIS A 277 6.65 -13.82 6.32
CA HIS A 277 6.96 -13.29 5.00
C HIS A 277 6.84 -11.76 4.92
N LYS A 278 7.73 -11.14 4.14
CA LYS A 278 7.78 -9.67 4.02
C LYS A 278 6.48 -9.13 3.42
N ARG A 279 5.94 -9.82 2.41
CA ARG A 279 4.71 -9.41 1.71
C ARG A 279 3.52 -9.29 2.66
N THR A 280 3.21 -10.38 3.34
CA THR A 280 2.06 -10.51 4.26
C THR A 280 2.25 -9.70 5.54
N LYS A 281 3.47 -9.65 6.09
CA LYS A 281 3.80 -8.77 7.21
C LYS A 281 3.59 -7.29 6.89
N THR A 282 3.92 -6.87 5.67
CA THR A 282 3.66 -5.50 5.22
C THR A 282 2.16 -5.21 5.30
N ILE A 283 1.32 -6.12 4.80
CA ILE A 283 -0.15 -5.98 4.85
C ILE A 283 -0.64 -5.87 6.31
N LEU A 284 -0.15 -6.74 7.21
CA LEU A 284 -0.50 -6.67 8.63
C LEU A 284 -0.09 -5.34 9.28
N TYR A 285 1.06 -4.79 8.91
CA TYR A 285 1.52 -3.49 9.41
C TYR A 285 0.74 -2.31 8.82
N MET A 286 0.08 -2.47 7.67
CA MET A 286 -0.86 -1.47 7.14
C MET A 286 -2.22 -1.52 7.83
N THR A 287 -2.57 -2.61 8.51
CA THR A 287 -3.89 -2.79 9.13
C THR A 287 -4.30 -1.61 10.01
N PRO A 288 -3.45 -1.02 10.88
CA PRO A 288 -3.82 0.17 11.64
C PRO A 288 -4.22 1.35 10.74
N LEU A 289 -3.54 1.58 9.62
CA LEU A 289 -3.89 2.66 8.68
C LEU A 289 -5.27 2.43 8.06
N PHE A 290 -5.58 1.19 7.68
CA PHE A 290 -6.90 0.84 7.16
C PHE A 290 -7.99 0.97 8.23
N LEU A 291 -7.68 0.60 9.47
CA LEU A 291 -8.60 0.72 10.60
C LEU A 291 -8.89 2.17 10.96
N PHE A 292 -7.88 3.03 10.96
CA PHE A 292 -8.01 4.47 11.24
C PHE A 292 -8.47 5.30 10.05
N TYR A 293 -8.63 4.69 8.87
CA TYR A 293 -9.06 5.40 7.67
C TYR A 293 -10.41 6.10 7.87
N GLY A 294 -11.33 5.50 8.63
CA GLY A 294 -12.61 6.12 8.97
C GLY A 294 -12.49 7.45 9.72
N LEU A 295 -11.44 7.67 10.52
CA LEU A 295 -11.25 8.92 11.28
C LEU A 295 -11.07 10.13 10.36
N ILE A 296 -10.51 9.93 9.17
CA ILE A 296 -10.31 11.01 8.19
C ILE A 296 -11.64 11.44 7.58
N PHE A 297 -12.55 10.50 7.34
CA PHE A 297 -13.81 10.77 6.63
C PHE A 297 -14.98 11.09 7.54
N TYR A 298 -15.08 10.43 8.70
CA TYR A 298 -16.17 10.70 9.65
C TYR A 298 -16.02 12.04 10.36
N THR A 299 -14.84 12.67 10.30
CA THR A 299 -14.62 14.03 10.78
C THR A 299 -14.98 15.11 9.75
N GLN A 300 -15.24 14.73 8.49
CA GLN A 300 -15.60 15.66 7.41
C GLN A 300 -17.13 15.68 7.22
N PRO A 301 -17.82 16.82 7.45
CA PRO A 301 -19.28 16.91 7.33
C PRO A 301 -19.82 16.46 5.97
N GLU A 302 -19.16 16.88 4.88
CA GLU A 302 -19.57 16.56 3.51
C GLU A 302 -19.59 15.05 3.19
N MET A 303 -18.73 14.29 3.86
CA MET A 303 -18.60 12.83 3.69
C MET A 303 -19.45 12.08 4.71
N TYR A 304 -19.62 12.66 5.89
CA TYR A 304 -20.45 12.11 6.96
C TYR A 304 -21.90 11.92 6.51
N ASP A 305 -22.49 12.87 5.79
CA ASP A 305 -23.90 12.79 5.40
C ASP A 305 -24.17 11.78 4.27
N LYS A 306 -23.13 11.36 3.54
CA LYS A 306 -23.26 10.44 2.41
C LYS A 306 -23.27 8.98 2.88
N ASP A 307 -24.44 8.38 2.91
CA ASP A 307 -24.61 6.97 3.30
C ASP A 307 -23.84 6.00 2.38
N GLY A 308 -23.63 6.33 1.10
CA GLY A 308 -22.77 5.55 0.21
C GLY A 308 -21.30 5.48 0.68
N PHE A 309 -20.78 6.56 1.25
CA PHE A 309 -19.44 6.57 1.86
C PHE A 309 -19.39 5.70 3.12
N LYS A 310 -20.45 5.71 3.94
CA LYS A 310 -20.55 4.83 5.12
C LYS A 310 -20.53 3.35 4.73
N ILE A 311 -21.18 2.97 3.62
CA ILE A 311 -21.14 1.60 3.08
C ILE A 311 -19.73 1.23 2.64
N PHE A 312 -19.07 2.11 1.88
CA PHE A 312 -17.70 1.88 1.43
C PHE A 312 -16.73 1.74 2.61
N LEU A 313 -16.80 2.65 3.59
CA LEU A 313 -15.94 2.60 4.78
C LEU A 313 -16.24 1.37 5.63
N GLY A 314 -17.51 1.02 5.83
CA GLY A 314 -17.91 -0.20 6.53
C GLY A 314 -17.35 -1.46 5.87
N TRP A 315 -17.46 -1.55 4.54
CA TRP A 315 -16.85 -2.63 3.75
C TRP A 315 -15.33 -2.67 3.92
N PHE A 316 -14.68 -1.52 3.75
CA PHE A 316 -13.22 -1.41 3.71
C PHE A 316 -12.60 -1.72 5.07
N ILE A 317 -13.13 -1.13 6.14
CA ILE A 317 -12.54 -1.25 7.48
C ILE A 317 -12.77 -2.67 8.04
N THR A 318 -13.98 -3.23 7.89
CA THR A 318 -14.30 -4.56 8.42
C THR A 318 -13.83 -5.71 7.52
N GLY A 319 -13.67 -5.46 6.21
CA GLY A 319 -13.42 -6.49 5.22
C GLY A 319 -12.13 -6.36 4.42
N GLY A 320 -11.43 -5.21 4.43
CA GLY A 320 -10.28 -4.98 3.56
C GLY A 320 -9.12 -5.96 3.78
N LEU A 321 -8.82 -6.31 5.03
CA LEU A 321 -7.80 -7.31 5.36
C LEU A 321 -8.23 -8.73 4.95
N MET A 322 -9.50 -9.06 5.19
CA MET A 322 -10.10 -10.34 4.76
C MET A 322 -10.12 -10.45 3.23
N TYR A 323 -10.46 -9.37 2.53
CA TYR A 323 -10.44 -9.27 1.08
C TYR A 323 -9.05 -9.59 0.56
N ASN A 324 -8.02 -8.97 1.14
CA ASN A 324 -6.64 -9.23 0.75
C ASN A 324 -6.25 -10.70 0.96
N TYR A 325 -6.58 -11.28 2.12
CA TYR A 325 -6.31 -12.68 2.42
C TYR A 325 -6.96 -13.63 1.40
N LEU A 326 -8.27 -13.49 1.16
CA LEU A 326 -9.02 -14.41 0.32
C LEU A 326 -8.76 -14.21 -1.17
N ASN A 327 -8.60 -12.96 -1.63
CA ASN A 327 -8.27 -12.67 -3.02
C ASN A 327 -6.94 -13.33 -3.45
N PHE A 328 -6.04 -13.59 -2.51
CA PHE A 328 -4.76 -14.27 -2.75
C PHE A 328 -4.66 -15.64 -2.06
N ALA A 329 -5.79 -16.23 -1.65
CA ALA A 329 -5.83 -17.41 -0.77
C ALA A 329 -4.88 -18.54 -1.18
N PHE A 330 -4.84 -18.87 -2.47
CA PHE A 330 -3.98 -19.93 -3.03
C PHE A 330 -2.65 -19.38 -3.55
N SER A 331 -2.63 -18.13 -4.00
CA SER A 331 -1.42 -17.48 -4.50
C SER A 331 -0.36 -17.32 -3.41
N TYR A 332 -0.76 -17.11 -2.14
CA TYR A 332 0.17 -17.10 -1.01
C TYR A 332 0.89 -18.44 -0.83
N GLU A 333 0.24 -19.53 -1.22
CA GLU A 333 0.75 -20.90 -1.06
C GLU A 333 1.43 -21.43 -2.32
N SER A 334 1.52 -20.60 -3.37
CA SER A 334 2.04 -20.97 -4.68
C SER A 334 3.43 -21.62 -4.69
N ASN A 335 4.27 -21.36 -3.66
CA ASN A 335 5.60 -21.97 -3.54
C ASN A 335 5.59 -23.45 -3.15
N TYR A 336 4.54 -23.90 -2.46
CA TYR A 336 4.40 -25.28 -1.96
C TYR A 336 3.05 -25.89 -2.35
N PHE A 337 2.35 -25.29 -3.32
CA PHE A 337 1.03 -25.73 -3.77
C PHE A 337 1.06 -27.17 -4.30
N ASP A 338 2.15 -27.59 -4.93
CA ASP A 338 2.33 -28.98 -5.37
C ASP A 338 2.29 -29.97 -4.19
N ALA A 339 2.85 -29.58 -3.03
CA ALA A 339 2.78 -30.39 -1.82
C ALA A 339 1.34 -30.49 -1.29
N ILE A 340 0.56 -29.41 -1.37
CA ILE A 340 -0.87 -29.44 -0.98
C ILE A 340 -1.65 -30.44 -1.84
N LEU A 341 -1.30 -30.58 -3.12
CA LEU A 341 -1.98 -31.49 -4.04
C LEU A 341 -1.56 -32.96 -3.90
N THR A 342 -0.35 -33.23 -3.40
CA THR A 342 0.17 -34.60 -3.25
C THR A 342 -0.07 -35.20 -1.86
N HIS A 343 -0.28 -34.36 -0.85
CA HIS A 343 -0.62 -34.83 0.50
C HIS A 343 -2.11 -35.15 0.60
N ASP A 344 -2.44 -36.10 1.48
CA ASP A 344 -3.82 -36.48 1.79
C ASP A 344 -4.49 -35.41 2.67
N ILE A 345 -4.88 -34.31 2.04
CA ILE A 345 -5.59 -33.20 2.68
C ILE A 345 -7.05 -33.22 2.22
N ASP A 346 -7.98 -33.34 3.17
CA ASP A 346 -9.40 -33.15 2.90
C ASP A 346 -9.67 -31.71 2.44
N MET A 347 -9.95 -31.56 1.14
CA MET A 347 -10.17 -30.26 0.51
C MET A 347 -11.38 -29.52 1.09
N ARG A 348 -12.37 -30.23 1.62
CA ARG A 348 -13.51 -29.60 2.30
C ARG A 348 -13.08 -28.92 3.59
N ARG A 349 -12.24 -29.59 4.39
CA ARG A 349 -11.64 -29.01 5.60
C ARG A 349 -10.72 -27.85 5.25
N TYR A 350 -9.95 -27.97 4.18
CA TYR A 350 -9.06 -26.90 3.72
C TYR A 350 -9.82 -25.63 3.34
N PHE A 351 -10.94 -25.73 2.59
CA PHE A 351 -11.81 -24.57 2.31
C PHE A 351 -12.50 -24.03 3.54
N LYS A 352 -12.98 -24.90 4.43
CA LYS A 352 -13.58 -24.49 5.71
C LYS A 352 -12.58 -23.70 6.56
N MET A 353 -11.31 -24.11 6.57
CA MET A 353 -10.23 -23.39 7.26
C MET A 353 -10.03 -21.99 6.68
N LYS A 354 -9.92 -21.85 5.34
CA LYS A 354 -9.79 -20.53 4.69
C LYS A 354 -10.96 -19.62 5.06
N PHE A 355 -12.19 -20.15 5.07
CA PHE A 355 -13.37 -19.42 5.49
C PHE A 355 -13.32 -19.01 6.98
N MET A 356 -12.93 -19.92 7.88
CA MET A 356 -12.80 -19.61 9.31
C MET A 356 -11.74 -18.53 9.58
N MET A 357 -10.62 -18.56 8.86
CA MET A 357 -9.59 -17.52 8.96
C MET A 357 -10.11 -16.17 8.49
N ALA A 358 -10.86 -16.12 7.39
CA ALA A 358 -11.54 -14.92 6.92
C ALA A 358 -12.53 -14.37 7.95
N LEU A 359 -13.34 -15.24 8.55
CA LEU A 359 -14.26 -14.89 9.62
C LEU A 359 -13.52 -14.27 10.82
N LEU A 360 -12.42 -14.89 11.27
CA LEU A 360 -11.61 -14.40 12.39
C LEU A 360 -11.02 -13.02 12.09
N ILE A 361 -10.44 -12.84 10.90
CA ILE A 361 -9.86 -11.56 10.47
C ILE A 361 -10.92 -10.45 10.47
N SER A 362 -12.06 -10.69 9.82
CA SER A 362 -13.10 -9.68 9.68
C SER A 362 -13.80 -9.39 11.02
N SER A 363 -13.99 -10.40 11.86
CA SER A 363 -14.55 -10.23 13.22
C SER A 363 -13.63 -9.38 14.09
N ALA A 364 -12.32 -9.64 14.06
CA ALA A 364 -11.34 -8.83 14.79
C ALA A 364 -11.34 -7.37 14.30
N CYS A 365 -11.38 -7.15 12.98
CA CYS A 365 -11.51 -5.81 12.41
C CYS A 365 -12.81 -5.13 12.86
N PHE A 366 -13.96 -5.81 12.81
CA PHE A 366 -15.25 -5.28 13.26
C PHE A 366 -15.23 -4.89 14.75
N VAL A 367 -14.69 -5.72 15.63
CA VAL A 367 -14.55 -5.37 17.05
C VAL A 367 -13.71 -4.11 17.24
N LEU A 368 -12.61 -3.97 16.48
CA LEU A 368 -11.78 -2.76 16.48
C LEU A 368 -12.48 -1.54 15.87
N THR A 369 -13.58 -1.72 15.14
CA THR A 369 -14.39 -0.60 14.65
C THR A 369 -15.43 -0.08 15.65
N ILE A 370 -15.72 -0.81 16.74
CA ILE A 370 -16.73 -0.40 17.73
C ILE A 370 -16.52 1.04 18.24
N PRO A 371 -15.29 1.52 18.52
CA PRO A 371 -15.07 2.91 18.93
C PRO A 371 -15.59 3.98 17.96
N TYR A 372 -15.80 3.66 16.68
CA TYR A 372 -16.44 4.58 15.72
C TYR A 372 -17.87 4.94 16.08
N VAL A 373 -18.51 4.24 17.02
CA VAL A 373 -19.80 4.63 17.61
C VAL A 373 -19.76 6.06 18.17
N TYR A 374 -18.58 6.57 18.54
CA TYR A 374 -18.36 7.96 18.93
C TYR A 374 -18.90 8.97 17.90
N PHE A 375 -18.80 8.66 16.60
CA PHE A 375 -19.31 9.51 15.52
C PHE A 375 -20.80 9.30 15.24
N GLY A 376 -21.44 8.34 15.91
CA GLY A 376 -22.87 8.07 15.81
C GLY A 376 -23.21 6.59 15.70
N VAL A 377 -24.31 6.18 16.32
CA VAL A 377 -24.81 4.79 16.30
C VAL A 377 -25.10 4.29 14.88
N LYS A 378 -25.49 5.20 13.98
CA LYS A 378 -25.70 4.89 12.55
C LYS A 378 -24.42 4.33 11.91
N ILE A 379 -23.23 4.82 12.27
CA ILE A 379 -21.97 4.31 11.69
C ILE A 379 -21.73 2.86 12.10
N LEU A 380 -21.98 2.52 13.38
CA LEU A 380 -21.86 1.16 13.87
C LEU A 380 -22.83 0.21 13.16
N LEU A 381 -24.06 0.65 12.87
CA LEU A 381 -25.02 -0.12 12.07
C LEU A 381 -24.48 -0.42 10.67
N PHE A 382 -23.92 0.57 9.97
CA PHE A 382 -23.33 0.36 8.64
C PHE A 382 -22.14 -0.60 8.72
N HIS A 383 -21.26 -0.46 9.72
CA HIS A 383 -20.13 -1.38 9.90
C HIS A 383 -20.61 -2.79 10.17
N PHE A 384 -21.65 -2.98 10.97
CA PHE A 384 -22.22 -4.29 11.28
C PHE A 384 -22.85 -4.94 10.04
N VAL A 385 -23.66 -4.21 9.28
CA VAL A 385 -24.26 -4.70 8.03
C VAL A 385 -23.19 -5.08 7.01
N MET A 386 -22.16 -4.22 6.86
CA MET A 386 -21.06 -4.51 5.94
C MET A 386 -20.16 -5.64 6.43
N TYR A 387 -19.99 -5.80 7.73
CA TYR A 387 -19.31 -6.96 8.33
C TYR A 387 -20.05 -8.25 7.98
N LEU A 388 -21.38 -8.31 8.15
CA LEU A 388 -22.20 -9.47 7.76
C LEU A 388 -22.07 -9.79 6.27
N TYR A 389 -22.17 -8.77 5.40
CA TYR A 389 -21.95 -8.92 3.96
C TYR A 389 -20.55 -9.47 3.64
N ASN A 390 -19.52 -8.94 4.32
CA ASN A 390 -18.14 -9.34 4.15
C ASN A 390 -17.90 -10.82 4.47
N ILE A 391 -18.34 -11.26 5.65
CA ILE A 391 -18.14 -12.65 6.07
C ILE A 391 -19.08 -13.62 5.37
N GLY A 392 -20.29 -13.20 5.03
CA GLY A 392 -21.35 -14.07 4.57
C GLY A 392 -21.51 -14.13 3.06
N THR A 393 -21.13 -13.10 2.33
CA THR A 393 -21.30 -13.05 0.87
C THR A 393 -19.94 -12.88 0.18
N LEU A 394 -19.19 -11.84 0.55
CA LEU A 394 -17.94 -11.51 -0.13
C LEU A 394 -16.88 -12.60 0.07
N SER A 395 -16.80 -13.21 1.26
CA SER A 395 -15.81 -14.26 1.54
C SER A 395 -15.92 -15.45 0.56
N PHE A 396 -17.13 -15.93 0.30
CA PHE A 396 -17.36 -17.03 -0.63
C PHE A 396 -17.11 -16.62 -2.07
N ALA A 397 -17.54 -15.43 -2.46
CA ALA A 397 -17.28 -14.90 -3.79
C ALA A 397 -15.76 -14.75 -4.06
N LEU A 398 -15.00 -14.31 -3.06
CA LEU A 398 -13.54 -14.23 -3.14
C LEU A 398 -12.87 -15.60 -3.22
N LEU A 399 -13.33 -16.57 -2.43
CA LEU A 399 -12.82 -17.95 -2.52
C LEU A 399 -13.09 -18.56 -3.89
N PHE A 400 -14.28 -18.32 -4.45
CA PHE A 400 -14.60 -18.74 -5.81
C PHE A 400 -13.64 -18.11 -6.82
N MET A 401 -13.48 -16.79 -6.78
CA MET A 401 -12.58 -16.06 -7.68
C MET A 401 -11.11 -16.43 -7.50
N ALA A 402 -10.69 -16.77 -6.28
CA ALA A 402 -9.33 -17.22 -6.01
C ALA A 402 -8.99 -18.52 -6.76
N THR A 403 -9.98 -19.39 -7.04
CA THR A 403 -9.76 -20.58 -7.89
C THR A 403 -9.37 -20.23 -9.34
N TYR A 404 -9.58 -18.99 -9.77
CA TYR A 404 -9.14 -18.47 -11.07
C TYR A 404 -7.72 -17.91 -11.05
N ASN A 405 -7.12 -17.75 -9.88
CA ASN A 405 -5.79 -17.19 -9.74
C ASN A 405 -4.74 -18.28 -9.94
N SER A 406 -4.02 -18.19 -11.06
CA SER A 406 -2.91 -19.09 -11.41
C SER A 406 -1.55 -18.39 -11.35
N ASN A 407 -1.50 -17.16 -10.82
CA ASN A 407 -0.29 -16.36 -10.81
C ASN A 407 0.48 -16.56 -9.49
N ARG A 408 1.77 -16.91 -9.62
CA ARG A 408 2.67 -17.10 -8.47
C ARG A 408 2.95 -15.76 -7.77
N LEU A 409 2.98 -15.78 -6.45
CA LEU A 409 3.41 -14.63 -5.65
C LEU A 409 4.79 -14.89 -5.04
N ASP A 410 5.70 -13.94 -5.26
CA ASP A 410 6.95 -13.89 -4.50
C ASP A 410 6.69 -13.25 -3.12
N LEU A 411 6.83 -14.05 -2.07
CA LEU A 411 6.62 -13.65 -0.68
C LEU A 411 7.82 -12.92 -0.07
N SER A 412 8.98 -12.93 -0.74
CA SER A 412 10.20 -12.26 -0.28
C SER A 412 10.14 -10.74 -0.48
N LYS A 413 9.31 -10.27 -1.41
CA LYS A 413 9.10 -8.86 -1.74
C LYS A 413 7.96 -8.25 -0.91
N GLY A 414 7.93 -6.91 -0.79
CA GLY A 414 6.81 -6.20 -0.16
C GLY A 414 5.54 -6.28 -1.01
N ALA A 415 4.37 -6.01 -0.40
CA ALA A 415 3.07 -6.07 -1.09
C ALA A 415 2.71 -4.79 -1.85
N ALA A 416 3.10 -3.62 -1.35
CA ALA A 416 2.71 -2.34 -1.93
C ALA A 416 3.39 -2.10 -3.28
N PHE A 417 2.62 -1.63 -4.30
CA PHE A 417 3.07 -1.41 -5.68
C PHE A 417 3.81 -2.60 -6.31
N ASN A 418 3.64 -3.79 -5.73
CA ASN A 418 4.17 -5.03 -6.25
C ASN A 418 3.02 -5.78 -6.90
N TYR A 419 2.77 -5.45 -8.16
CA TYR A 419 1.72 -6.08 -8.94
C TYR A 419 2.11 -7.47 -9.46
N GLN A 420 3.29 -8.00 -9.07
CA GLN A 420 3.64 -9.38 -9.38
C GLN A 420 2.64 -10.32 -8.74
N GLY A 421 2.12 -11.23 -9.55
CA GLY A 421 1.12 -12.22 -9.16
C GLY A 421 -0.33 -11.71 -9.16
N LEU A 422 -0.58 -10.44 -9.50
CA LEU A 422 -1.94 -9.95 -9.72
C LEU A 422 -2.43 -10.36 -11.11
N GLY A 423 -3.51 -11.13 -11.15
CA GLY A 423 -4.26 -11.40 -12.38
C GLY A 423 -5.37 -10.38 -12.59
N ALA A 424 -5.97 -10.41 -13.78
CA ALA A 424 -7.18 -9.63 -14.08
C ALA A 424 -8.32 -9.98 -13.11
N SER A 425 -8.46 -11.25 -12.71
CA SER A 425 -9.43 -11.73 -11.71
C SER A 425 -9.32 -11.01 -10.36
N ASN A 426 -8.10 -10.71 -9.90
CA ASN A 426 -7.86 -10.03 -8.62
C ASN A 426 -8.34 -8.57 -8.61
N TRP A 427 -8.26 -7.90 -9.76
CA TRP A 427 -8.72 -6.52 -9.93
C TRP A 427 -10.21 -6.44 -10.22
N LEU A 428 -10.68 -7.31 -11.12
CA LEU A 428 -12.08 -7.37 -11.52
C LEU A 428 -12.98 -7.63 -10.32
N MET A 429 -12.50 -8.37 -9.30
CA MET A 429 -13.27 -8.66 -8.10
C MET A 429 -13.43 -7.47 -7.14
N MET A 430 -12.59 -6.44 -7.23
CA MET A 430 -12.69 -5.25 -6.37
C MET A 430 -13.95 -4.45 -6.71
N ILE A 431 -14.31 -4.40 -8.00
CA ILE A 431 -15.46 -3.68 -8.51
C ILE A 431 -16.77 -4.21 -7.90
N PRO A 432 -17.16 -5.49 -8.07
CA PRO A 432 -18.39 -6.01 -7.48
C PRO A 432 -18.32 -6.09 -5.96
N ALA A 433 -17.13 -6.25 -5.35
CA ALA A 433 -17.00 -6.24 -3.90
C ALA A 433 -17.53 -4.93 -3.27
N VAL A 434 -17.28 -3.79 -3.92
CA VAL A 434 -17.73 -2.46 -3.48
C VAL A 434 -19.07 -2.07 -4.08
N LEU A 435 -19.27 -2.30 -5.38
CA LEU A 435 -20.45 -1.81 -6.09
C LEU A 435 -21.72 -2.57 -5.75
N VAL A 436 -21.68 -3.89 -5.55
CA VAL A 436 -22.90 -4.67 -5.28
C VAL A 436 -23.67 -4.16 -4.06
N PRO A 437 -23.06 -4.02 -2.86
CA PRO A 437 -23.79 -3.52 -1.70
C PRO A 437 -24.23 -2.07 -1.88
N LEU A 438 -23.42 -1.25 -2.58
CA LEU A 438 -23.78 0.14 -2.87
C LEU A 438 -25.00 0.23 -3.80
N LEU A 439 -25.05 -0.56 -4.86
CA LEU A 439 -26.16 -0.60 -5.82
C LEU A 439 -27.45 -1.11 -5.17
N ILE A 440 -27.36 -2.13 -4.32
CA ILE A 440 -28.51 -2.61 -3.54
C ILE A 440 -29.03 -1.48 -2.67
N TYR A 441 -28.16 -0.81 -1.90
CA TYR A 441 -28.59 0.29 -1.05
C TYR A 441 -29.21 1.45 -1.86
N LEU A 442 -28.56 1.87 -2.95
CA LEU A 442 -29.04 2.97 -3.80
C LEU A 442 -30.43 2.67 -4.36
N LEU A 443 -30.68 1.43 -4.81
CA LEU A 443 -31.97 1.00 -5.32
C LEU A 443 -33.10 1.20 -4.30
N PHE A 444 -32.89 0.83 -3.03
CA PHE A 444 -33.91 1.03 -2.00
C PHE A 444 -33.98 2.49 -1.53
N ASN A 445 -32.85 3.19 -1.54
CA ASN A 445 -32.79 4.60 -1.16
C ASN A 445 -33.58 5.50 -2.14
N THR A 446 -33.60 5.17 -3.44
CA THR A 446 -34.43 5.92 -4.42
C THR A 446 -35.93 5.83 -4.14
N PHE A 447 -36.38 4.81 -3.41
CA PHE A 447 -37.77 4.67 -2.94
C PHE A 447 -37.99 5.23 -1.53
N GLY A 448 -36.99 5.90 -0.93
CA GLY A 448 -37.08 6.42 0.44
C GLY A 448 -36.97 5.34 1.53
N LEU A 449 -36.44 4.15 1.21
CA LEU A 449 -36.37 2.99 2.10
C LEU A 449 -34.92 2.57 2.44
N PRO A 450 -34.05 3.48 2.94
CA PRO A 450 -32.61 3.19 3.11
C PRO A 450 -32.33 2.04 4.10
N TYR A 451 -33.14 1.92 5.17
CA TYR A 451 -32.98 0.85 6.16
C TYR A 451 -33.37 -0.53 5.60
N ILE A 452 -34.32 -0.59 4.66
CA ILE A 452 -34.63 -1.84 3.96
C ILE A 452 -33.46 -2.24 3.08
N GLY A 453 -32.81 -1.29 2.39
CA GLY A 453 -31.58 -1.56 1.64
C GLY A 453 -30.48 -2.18 2.51
N LEU A 454 -30.24 -1.63 3.70
CA LEU A 454 -29.29 -2.20 4.66
C LEU A 454 -29.71 -3.60 5.15
N LEU A 455 -31.00 -3.80 5.42
CA LEU A 455 -31.54 -5.10 5.84
C LEU A 455 -31.32 -6.16 4.76
N VAL A 456 -31.55 -5.82 3.48
CA VAL A 456 -31.33 -6.74 2.34
C VAL A 456 -29.85 -7.12 2.24
N ILE A 457 -28.94 -6.15 2.35
CA ILE A 457 -27.48 -6.41 2.35
C ILE A 457 -27.09 -7.35 3.50
N GLY A 458 -27.54 -7.05 4.71
CA GLY A 458 -27.29 -7.89 5.89
C GLY A 458 -27.88 -9.29 5.75
N SER A 459 -29.06 -9.40 5.13
CA SER A 459 -29.74 -10.68 4.88
C SER A 459 -28.96 -11.57 3.91
N PHE A 460 -28.37 -11.01 2.84
CA PHE A 460 -27.45 -11.78 1.98
C PHE A 460 -26.25 -12.32 2.75
N GLY A 461 -25.70 -11.53 3.66
CA GLY A 461 -24.65 -11.98 4.58
C GLY A 461 -25.10 -13.16 5.44
N ILE A 462 -26.24 -13.02 6.11
CA ILE A 462 -26.80 -14.08 6.98
C ILE A 462 -27.11 -15.35 6.18
N LEU A 463 -27.74 -15.24 5.02
CA LEU A 463 -28.07 -16.39 4.17
C LEU A 463 -26.80 -17.14 3.76
N GLY A 464 -25.74 -16.46 3.36
CA GLY A 464 -24.49 -17.12 3.01
C GLY A 464 -23.83 -17.81 4.20
N LEU A 465 -23.93 -17.24 5.41
CA LEU A 465 -23.49 -17.92 6.64
C LEU A 465 -24.34 -19.17 6.95
N LEU A 466 -25.65 -19.12 6.76
CA LEU A 466 -26.53 -20.27 6.97
C LEU A 466 -26.25 -21.41 5.98
N PHE A 467 -26.04 -21.08 4.71
CA PHE A 467 -25.77 -22.02 3.63
C PHE A 467 -24.28 -22.34 3.44
N ASN A 468 -23.42 -21.98 4.41
CA ASN A 468 -21.95 -22.09 4.27
C ASN A 468 -21.49 -23.50 3.84
N LYS A 469 -22.12 -24.57 4.33
CA LYS A 469 -21.73 -25.96 4.04
C LYS A 469 -21.93 -26.25 2.55
N THR A 470 -23.11 -25.92 2.03
CA THR A 470 -23.47 -26.12 0.63
C THR A 470 -22.59 -25.29 -0.29
N ILE A 471 -22.33 -24.03 0.06
CA ILE A 471 -21.47 -23.13 -0.72
C ILE A 471 -20.04 -23.67 -0.76
N ILE A 472 -19.48 -24.10 0.39
CA ILE A 472 -18.15 -24.70 0.46
C ILE A 472 -18.05 -25.95 -0.42
N ASP A 473 -19.08 -26.81 -0.43
CA ASP A 473 -19.07 -28.01 -1.28
C ASP A 473 -19.02 -27.66 -2.77
N GLN A 474 -19.68 -26.57 -3.19
CA GLN A 474 -19.57 -26.05 -4.56
C GLN A 474 -18.18 -25.45 -4.84
N LEU A 475 -17.61 -24.71 -3.89
CA LEU A 475 -16.26 -24.16 -4.01
C LEU A 475 -15.20 -25.24 -4.16
N VAL A 476 -15.35 -26.35 -3.43
CA VAL A 476 -14.46 -27.52 -3.54
C VAL A 476 -14.57 -28.15 -4.93
N LYS A 477 -15.78 -28.36 -5.46
CA LYS A 477 -15.97 -28.87 -6.83
C LYS A 477 -15.30 -27.96 -7.86
N GLN A 478 -15.49 -26.66 -7.73
CA GLN A 478 -14.86 -25.67 -8.60
C GLN A 478 -13.32 -25.76 -8.51
N PHE A 479 -12.76 -25.80 -7.30
CA PHE A 479 -11.32 -25.95 -7.10
C PHE A 479 -10.77 -27.25 -7.71
N LEU A 480 -11.43 -28.38 -7.48
CA LEU A 480 -11.01 -29.67 -8.02
C LEU A 480 -10.98 -29.67 -9.55
N SER A 481 -11.92 -28.97 -10.20
CA SER A 481 -11.93 -28.82 -11.67
C SER A 481 -10.75 -28.00 -12.21
N ARG A 482 -10.15 -27.12 -11.38
CA ARG A 482 -9.12 -26.16 -11.81
C ARG A 482 -7.74 -26.37 -11.19
N LYS A 483 -7.61 -27.24 -10.19
CA LYS A 483 -6.37 -27.44 -9.41
C LYS A 483 -5.12 -27.63 -10.27
N TYR A 484 -5.21 -28.35 -11.38
CA TYR A 484 -4.09 -28.59 -12.29
C TYR A 484 -3.70 -27.34 -13.09
N LYS A 485 -4.69 -26.55 -13.55
CA LYS A 485 -4.43 -25.26 -14.21
C LYS A 485 -3.77 -24.27 -13.25
N MET A 486 -4.18 -24.28 -11.98
CA MET A 486 -3.57 -23.46 -10.93
C MET A 486 -2.12 -23.89 -10.67
N ALA A 487 -1.87 -25.20 -10.48
CA ALA A 487 -0.52 -25.74 -10.27
C ALA A 487 0.42 -25.44 -11.45
N GLU A 488 -0.03 -25.65 -12.69
CA GLU A 488 0.74 -25.32 -13.89
C GLU A 488 1.10 -23.82 -13.93
N GLY A 489 0.16 -22.95 -13.59
CA GLY A 489 0.40 -21.51 -13.50
C GLY A 489 1.41 -21.14 -12.41
N PHE A 490 1.30 -21.72 -11.22
CA PHE A 490 2.22 -21.45 -10.11
C PHE A 490 3.65 -21.96 -10.37
N ARG A 491 3.82 -23.00 -11.18
CA ARG A 491 5.14 -23.53 -11.59
C ARG A 491 5.87 -22.61 -12.57
N LYS A 492 5.14 -21.80 -13.35
CA LYS A 492 5.75 -20.82 -14.27
C LYS A 492 6.47 -19.74 -13.44
N ARG A 493 7.80 -19.81 -13.37
CA ARG A 493 8.64 -18.79 -12.73
C ARG A 493 8.59 -17.52 -13.58
N SER A 494 8.07 -16.44 -12.99
CA SER A 494 7.97 -15.10 -13.58
C SER A 494 9.19 -14.24 -13.31
#